data_AF-A0A832JBB3-F1
#
_entry.id   AF-A0A832JBB3-F1
#
_cell.length_a   1.000
_cell.length_b   1.000
_cell.length_c   1.000
_cell.angle_alpha   90.00
_cell.angle_beta   90.00
_cell.angle_gamma   90.00
#
_symmetry.space_group_name_H-M   'P 1'
#
loop_
_entity.id
_entity.type
_entity.pdbx_description
1 polymer ?
#
loop_
_entity_poly.entity_id
_entity_poly.type
_entity_poly.pdbx_seq_one_letter_code
_entity_poly.pdbx_strand_id
1 'polypeptide(L)'
;MKFVAFKKPFEEISRAEVFKQIEKEEKFTINEIYRVFPKKRIELLEEGVEREEENEFKELQSLPYIGDKWGGKYLRAPEIFFKILEKGEIVELQKVATILGGIITGNNAKYYTKIKRPIPHGYEECFKSPKEVKKICIGKSDARYMIKNRDVPFSIKRATLLWPDLRNDIHIVHFNKDRLAFEHNFYGIESRNDQDNYKLCLILNSTLSAFFFEVLTRTGLGGGAGRLVKIDLKRFPILNPLYFSINPKEFSSFFTREILSIFEELGFEKCKEKNCKHPEHPYEYVKPEEVSFDRIMPDRRELDKIVFEALGLTEEEQIEVYRAVLELVKNRLLKAKSK
;
A
#
# COMPACT_ATOMS: atom_id res chain seq x y z
N MET A 1 21.18 13.81 -12.69
CA MET A 1 19.78 14.29 -12.81
C MET A 1 19.35 14.80 -11.44
N LYS A 2 18.47 15.81 -11.37
CA LYS A 2 17.96 16.35 -10.09
C LYS A 2 16.45 16.36 -10.12
N PHE A 3 15.82 15.77 -9.12
CA PHE A 3 14.38 15.92 -8.89
C PHE A 3 14.18 17.08 -7.93
N VAL A 4 13.43 18.10 -8.35
CA VAL A 4 13.22 19.32 -7.56
C VAL A 4 11.73 19.47 -7.30
N ALA A 5 11.37 19.63 -6.03
CA ALA A 5 10.03 20.01 -5.60
C ALA A 5 10.12 21.39 -4.93
N PHE A 6 9.41 22.36 -5.47
CA PHE A 6 9.34 23.70 -4.89
C PHE A 6 8.24 23.76 -3.83
N LYS A 7 8.53 24.46 -2.74
CA LYS A 7 7.62 24.67 -1.60
C LYS A 7 6.92 26.03 -1.64
N LYS A 8 7.35 26.91 -2.54
CA LYS A 8 6.81 28.26 -2.73
C LYS A 8 6.29 28.46 -4.16
N PRO A 9 5.34 29.40 -4.38
CA PRO A 9 4.85 29.76 -5.71
C PRO A 9 5.98 30.13 -6.68
N PHE A 10 5.74 29.92 -7.97
CA PHE A 10 6.74 30.12 -9.01
C PHE A 10 7.31 31.56 -9.01
N GLU A 11 6.44 32.53 -8.75
CA GLU A 11 6.74 33.95 -8.71
C GLU A 11 7.81 34.27 -7.66
N GLU A 12 7.80 33.57 -6.51
CA GLU A 12 8.75 33.78 -5.42
C GLU A 12 10.12 33.13 -5.68
N ILE A 13 10.13 32.05 -6.46
CA ILE A 13 11.32 31.20 -6.69
C ILE A 13 12.02 31.45 -8.01
N SER A 14 11.41 32.24 -8.91
CA SER A 14 11.90 32.51 -10.29
C SER A 14 13.15 33.41 -10.35
N ARG A 15 14.03 33.30 -9.35
CA ARG A 15 15.27 34.05 -9.22
C ARG A 15 16.45 33.21 -9.68
N ALA A 16 17.37 33.79 -10.45
CA ALA A 16 18.54 33.08 -10.99
C ALA A 16 19.41 32.46 -9.88
N GLU A 17 19.46 33.08 -8.71
CA GLU A 17 20.20 32.61 -7.53
C GLU A 17 19.68 31.25 -7.04
N VAL A 18 18.36 31.05 -7.05
CA VAL A 18 17.72 29.80 -6.60
C VAL A 18 18.12 28.65 -7.53
N PHE A 19 18.05 28.85 -8.85
CA PHE A 19 18.47 27.83 -9.81
C PHE A 19 19.96 27.51 -9.74
N LYS A 20 20.83 28.54 -9.59
CA LYS A 20 22.27 28.35 -9.37
C LYS A 20 22.57 27.56 -8.10
N GLN A 21 21.81 27.79 -7.03
CA GLN A 21 21.97 27.02 -5.80
C GLN A 21 21.57 25.56 -6.02
N ILE A 22 20.39 25.30 -6.59
CA ILE A 22 19.91 23.95 -6.93
C ILE A 22 20.94 23.21 -7.79
N GLU A 23 21.60 23.88 -8.74
CA GLU A 23 22.62 23.28 -9.60
C GLU A 23 23.89 22.87 -8.82
N LYS A 24 24.20 23.54 -7.72
CA LYS A 24 25.34 23.18 -6.84
C LYS A 24 25.02 22.07 -5.81
N GLU A 25 23.74 21.79 -5.55
CA GLU A 25 23.35 20.76 -4.57
C GLU A 25 23.69 19.35 -5.07
N GLU A 26 24.68 18.68 -4.47
CA GLU A 26 25.10 17.32 -4.85
C GLU A 26 24.50 16.22 -3.97
N LYS A 27 23.83 16.59 -2.88
CA LYS A 27 23.19 15.69 -1.93
C LYS A 27 21.71 16.02 -1.78
N PHE A 28 20.99 15.14 -1.09
CA PHE A 28 19.63 15.45 -0.66
C PHE A 28 19.66 16.72 0.21
N THR A 29 18.95 17.74 -0.25
CA THR A 29 18.87 19.03 0.44
C THR A 29 17.43 19.48 0.52
N ILE A 30 17.08 20.03 1.67
CA ILE A 30 15.75 20.56 1.94
C ILE A 30 15.85 21.88 2.68
N ASN A 31 15.07 22.86 2.22
CA ASN A 31 14.95 24.17 2.85
C ASN A 31 13.52 24.69 2.68
N GLU A 32 13.30 25.96 3.01
CA GLU A 32 11.97 26.61 2.93
C GLU A 32 11.49 26.86 1.48
N ILE A 33 12.39 26.81 0.50
CA ILE A 33 12.11 27.16 -0.89
C ILE A 33 11.91 25.90 -1.73
N TYR A 34 12.78 24.90 -1.55
CA TYR A 34 12.75 23.67 -2.34
C TYR A 34 13.30 22.47 -1.58
N ARG A 35 13.02 21.31 -2.17
CA ARG A 35 13.63 20.03 -1.88
C ARG A 35 14.26 19.49 -3.15
N VAL A 36 15.49 19.00 -3.08
CA VAL A 36 16.20 18.44 -4.24
C VAL A 36 16.79 17.07 -3.94
N PHE A 37 16.60 16.15 -4.88
CA PHE A 37 17.24 14.83 -4.91
C PHE A 37 18.16 14.71 -6.13
N PRO A 38 19.47 14.90 -5.95
CA PRO A 38 20.46 14.56 -6.97
C PRO A 38 20.56 13.03 -7.10
N LYS A 39 20.38 12.52 -8.32
CA LYS A 39 20.49 11.11 -8.67
C LYS A 39 21.34 10.92 -9.91
N LYS A 40 22.27 9.97 -9.86
CA LYS A 40 23.03 9.52 -11.03
C LYS A 40 22.13 8.65 -11.90
N ARG A 41 22.40 8.63 -13.21
CA ARG A 41 21.65 7.80 -14.18
C ARG A 41 21.69 6.31 -13.81
N ILE A 42 22.81 5.85 -13.28
CA ILE A 42 23.00 4.44 -12.89
C ILE A 42 22.12 4.04 -11.70
N GLU A 43 21.94 4.91 -10.71
CA GLU A 43 21.06 4.64 -9.55
C GLU A 43 19.60 4.51 -9.99
N LEU A 44 19.19 5.38 -10.92
CA LEU A 44 17.86 5.36 -11.49
C LEU A 44 17.62 4.10 -12.33
N LEU A 45 18.62 3.69 -13.11
CA LEU A 45 18.57 2.41 -13.82
C LEU A 45 18.38 1.25 -12.82
N GLU A 46 19.20 1.19 -11.78
CA GLU A 46 19.12 0.16 -10.73
C GLU A 46 17.74 0.10 -10.06
N GLU A 47 17.15 1.25 -9.75
CA GLU A 47 15.82 1.35 -9.16
C GLU A 47 14.71 0.79 -10.06
N GLY A 48 14.87 0.91 -11.39
CA GLY A 48 13.84 0.54 -12.36
C GLY A 48 14.06 -0.76 -13.13
N VAL A 49 15.18 -1.45 -12.92
CA VAL A 49 15.39 -2.80 -13.48
C VAL A 49 14.83 -3.88 -12.56
N GLU A 50 14.40 -4.99 -13.13
CA GLU A 50 14.03 -6.19 -12.38
C GLU A 50 15.26 -7.11 -12.24
N ARG A 51 15.61 -7.45 -11.01
CA ARG A 51 16.64 -8.46 -10.69
C ARG A 51 15.94 -9.71 -10.20
N GLU A 52 16.02 -10.77 -10.99
CA GLU A 52 15.63 -12.12 -10.59
C GLU A 52 16.88 -12.91 -10.20
N GLU A 53 16.73 -13.96 -9.39
CA GLU A 53 17.85 -14.80 -8.93
C GLU A 53 18.69 -15.33 -10.12
N GLU A 54 18.04 -15.68 -11.24
CA GLU A 54 18.69 -16.14 -12.46
C GLU A 54 19.54 -15.06 -13.16
N ASN A 55 19.30 -13.79 -12.87
CA ASN A 55 19.94 -12.64 -13.51
C ASN A 55 20.80 -11.82 -12.54
N GLU A 56 21.06 -12.33 -11.33
CA GLU A 56 21.77 -11.61 -10.28
C GLU A 56 23.19 -11.19 -10.68
N PHE A 57 23.85 -12.01 -11.52
CA PHE A 57 25.20 -11.75 -12.04
C PHE A 57 25.24 -10.95 -13.34
N LYS A 58 24.09 -10.59 -13.93
CA LYS A 58 24.05 -9.81 -15.17
C LYS A 58 24.29 -8.33 -14.90
N GLU A 59 24.93 -7.66 -15.85
CA GLU A 59 25.12 -6.21 -15.77
C GLU A 59 23.76 -5.48 -15.77
N LEU A 60 23.63 -4.46 -14.91
CA LEU A 60 22.42 -3.63 -14.79
C LEU A 60 21.85 -3.14 -16.13
N GLN A 61 22.73 -2.80 -17.08
CA GLN A 61 22.35 -2.26 -18.39
C GLN A 61 21.72 -3.30 -19.32
N SER A 62 21.94 -4.59 -19.03
CA SER A 62 21.38 -5.71 -19.79
C SER A 62 20.02 -6.18 -19.24
N LEU A 63 19.63 -5.69 -18.06
CA LEU A 63 18.37 -6.08 -17.42
C LEU A 63 17.17 -5.31 -18.00
N PRO A 64 16.00 -5.94 -18.07
CA PRO A 64 14.79 -5.27 -18.54
C PRO A 64 14.40 -4.13 -17.59
N TYR A 65 14.31 -2.92 -18.14
CA TYR A 65 13.82 -1.75 -17.41
C TYR A 65 12.30 -1.76 -17.38
N ILE A 66 11.74 -1.95 -16.19
CA ILE A 66 10.30 -2.05 -15.93
C ILE A 66 9.70 -0.75 -15.35
N GLY A 67 10.56 0.25 -15.12
CA GLY A 67 10.19 1.54 -14.53
C GLY A 67 10.14 1.52 -13.01
N ASP A 68 10.31 2.70 -12.42
CA ASP A 68 10.14 2.93 -10.98
C ASP A 68 9.30 4.18 -10.71
N LYS A 69 8.85 4.37 -9.47
CA LYS A 69 7.93 5.44 -9.06
C LYS A 69 8.65 6.73 -8.67
N TRP A 70 9.60 7.20 -9.46
CA TRP A 70 10.39 8.40 -9.13
C TRP A 70 9.53 9.63 -8.84
N GLY A 71 8.43 9.84 -9.57
CA GLY A 71 7.51 10.95 -9.29
C GLY A 71 6.75 10.80 -7.97
N GLY A 72 6.49 9.56 -7.53
CA GLY A 72 5.96 9.29 -6.18
C GLY A 72 7.02 9.55 -5.13
N LYS A 73 8.16 8.87 -5.25
CA LYS A 73 9.29 8.93 -4.31
C LYS A 73 9.88 10.35 -4.21
N TYR A 74 10.41 10.91 -5.28
CA TYR A 74 11.26 12.12 -5.21
C TYR A 74 10.50 13.44 -5.37
N LEU A 75 9.27 13.43 -5.89
CA LEU A 75 8.49 14.66 -6.08
C LEU A 75 7.35 14.79 -5.06
N ARG A 76 6.55 13.74 -4.86
CA ARG A 76 5.33 13.81 -4.04
C ARG A 76 5.47 13.31 -2.61
N ALA A 77 6.42 12.42 -2.32
CA ALA A 77 6.53 11.83 -0.99
C ALA A 77 6.74 12.92 0.06
N PRO A 78 6.02 12.91 1.19
CA PRO A 78 6.28 13.80 2.31
C PRO A 78 7.66 13.57 2.94
N GLU A 79 8.19 14.55 3.68
CA GLU A 79 9.55 14.45 4.26
C GLU A 79 9.68 13.27 5.23
N ILE A 80 8.63 13.01 6.01
CA ILE A 80 8.56 11.89 6.95
C ILE A 80 8.81 10.53 6.29
N PHE A 81 8.51 10.39 4.98
CA PHE A 81 8.82 9.17 4.21
C PHE A 81 10.30 8.83 4.27
N PHE A 82 11.18 9.81 4.02
CA PHE A 82 12.62 9.59 3.97
C PHE A 82 13.19 9.35 5.35
N LYS A 83 12.72 10.11 6.35
CA LYS A 83 13.13 9.91 7.75
C LYS A 83 12.79 8.51 8.26
N ILE A 84 11.65 7.96 7.85
CA ILE A 84 11.29 6.56 8.18
C ILE A 84 12.19 5.58 7.42
N LEU A 85 12.47 5.81 6.13
CA LEU A 85 13.31 4.88 5.35
C LEU A 85 14.78 4.82 5.85
N GLU A 86 15.25 5.83 6.58
CA GLU A 86 16.56 5.84 7.23
C GLU A 86 16.61 4.95 8.49
N LYS A 87 15.46 4.52 9.01
CA LYS A 87 15.35 3.63 10.18
C LYS A 87 15.80 2.21 9.80
N GLY A 88 16.70 1.62 10.59
CA GLY A 88 17.26 0.28 10.34
C GLY A 88 16.25 -0.86 10.48
N GLU A 89 15.07 -0.56 11.01
CA GLU A 89 13.96 -1.46 11.25
C GLU A 89 13.10 -1.69 10.00
N ILE A 90 13.27 -0.89 8.94
CA ILE A 90 12.54 -1.06 7.67
C ILE A 90 13.26 -2.04 6.75
N VAL A 91 12.51 -3.01 6.22
CA VAL A 91 13.00 -4.01 5.26
C VAL A 91 12.05 -4.13 4.07
N GLU A 92 12.56 -4.59 2.93
CA GLU A 92 11.71 -4.97 1.81
C GLU A 92 10.90 -6.23 2.16
N LEU A 93 9.62 -6.24 1.78
CA LEU A 93 8.70 -7.35 2.07
C LEU A 93 9.25 -8.71 1.63
N GLN A 94 9.94 -8.79 0.48
CA GLN A 94 10.52 -10.04 -0.01
C GLN A 94 11.58 -10.65 0.93
N LYS A 95 12.20 -9.87 1.82
CA LYS A 95 13.18 -10.37 2.80
C LYS A 95 12.53 -11.18 3.92
N VAL A 96 11.23 -10.95 4.18
CA VAL A 96 10.50 -11.60 5.28
C VAL A 96 9.29 -12.40 4.81
N ALA A 97 8.92 -12.32 3.54
CA ALA A 97 7.80 -13.04 2.96
C ALA A 97 8.00 -13.42 1.48
N THR A 98 7.30 -14.45 1.04
CA THR A 98 7.16 -14.86 -0.36
C THR A 98 5.88 -14.27 -0.95
N ILE A 99 5.99 -13.67 -2.14
CA ILE A 99 4.86 -13.06 -2.85
C ILE A 99 4.42 -13.97 -4.02
N LEU A 100 3.14 -14.32 -4.05
CA LEU A 100 2.51 -15.23 -5.00
C LEU A 100 1.51 -14.48 -5.89
N GLY A 101 1.45 -14.83 -7.17
CA GLY A 101 0.38 -14.39 -8.06
C GLY A 101 -0.91 -15.19 -7.82
N GLY A 102 -2.05 -14.54 -8.01
CA GLY A 102 -3.35 -15.22 -7.96
C GLY A 102 -3.68 -16.02 -9.21
N ILE A 103 -4.81 -16.74 -9.17
CA ILE A 103 -5.24 -17.60 -10.28
C ILE A 103 -5.72 -16.75 -11.46
N ILE A 104 -5.06 -16.91 -12.61
CA ILE A 104 -5.50 -16.38 -13.91
C ILE A 104 -6.14 -17.53 -14.68
N THR A 105 -7.47 -17.50 -14.84
CA THR A 105 -8.19 -18.61 -15.49
C THR A 105 -8.34 -18.46 -17.00
N GLY A 106 -8.14 -17.25 -17.54
CA GLY A 106 -8.45 -16.88 -18.93
C GLY A 106 -9.94 -16.83 -19.28
N ASN A 107 -10.83 -17.43 -18.47
CA ASN A 107 -12.28 -17.40 -18.68
C ASN A 107 -13.02 -17.51 -17.33
N ASN A 108 -13.25 -16.37 -16.70
CA ASN A 108 -13.86 -16.34 -15.36
C ASN A 108 -15.28 -16.91 -15.31
N ALA A 109 -16.07 -16.82 -16.39
CA ALA A 109 -17.43 -17.35 -16.45
C ALA A 109 -17.46 -18.89 -16.46
N LYS A 110 -16.45 -19.52 -17.07
CA LYS A 110 -16.33 -20.98 -17.15
C LYS A 110 -15.92 -21.61 -15.82
N TYR A 111 -15.06 -20.95 -15.05
CA TYR A 111 -14.41 -21.59 -13.89
C TYR A 111 -14.89 -21.09 -12.53
N TYR A 112 -15.43 -19.87 -12.43
CA TYR A 112 -15.97 -19.34 -11.18
C TYR A 112 -17.50 -19.39 -11.18
N THR A 113 -18.09 -19.78 -10.06
CA THR A 113 -19.55 -19.77 -9.86
C THR A 113 -19.86 -19.27 -8.45
N LYS A 114 -21.03 -18.63 -8.26
CA LYS A 114 -21.47 -18.28 -6.91
C LYS A 114 -21.55 -19.53 -6.04
N ILE A 115 -21.23 -19.39 -4.75
CA ILE A 115 -21.19 -20.51 -3.82
C ILE A 115 -22.53 -21.25 -3.79
N LYS A 116 -22.47 -22.58 -3.84
CA LYS A 116 -23.62 -23.49 -3.65
C LYS A 116 -23.25 -24.44 -2.51
N ARG A 117 -24.13 -24.60 -1.52
CA ARG A 117 -23.90 -25.50 -0.40
C ARG A 117 -24.86 -26.71 -0.51
N PRO A 118 -24.38 -27.96 -0.36
CA PRO A 118 -22.98 -28.36 -0.18
C PRO A 118 -22.13 -28.05 -1.42
N ILE A 119 -20.82 -27.86 -1.23
CA ILE A 119 -19.89 -27.57 -2.35
C ILE A 119 -19.87 -28.78 -3.28
N PRO A 120 -20.21 -28.62 -4.58
CA PRO A 120 -20.20 -29.73 -5.52
C PRO A 120 -18.81 -30.33 -5.68
N HIS A 121 -18.76 -31.64 -5.93
CA HIS A 121 -17.51 -32.32 -6.25
C HIS A 121 -16.83 -31.70 -7.48
N GLY A 122 -15.52 -31.47 -7.40
CA GLY A 122 -14.75 -30.78 -8.43
C GLY A 122 -14.74 -29.25 -8.31
N TYR A 123 -15.27 -28.70 -7.21
CA TYR A 123 -15.20 -27.30 -6.83
C TYR A 123 -14.63 -27.12 -5.43
N GLU A 124 -14.15 -25.92 -5.13
CA GLU A 124 -13.79 -25.46 -3.78
C GLU A 124 -14.11 -23.98 -3.57
N GLU A 125 -14.34 -23.56 -2.34
CA GLU A 125 -14.54 -22.14 -2.02
C GLU A 125 -13.32 -21.28 -2.38
N CYS A 126 -13.58 -20.07 -2.86
CA CYS A 126 -12.53 -19.13 -3.24
C CYS A 126 -12.91 -17.66 -3.00
N PHE A 127 -11.90 -16.81 -2.89
CA PHE A 127 -12.04 -15.35 -2.96
C PHE A 127 -11.75 -14.87 -4.39
N LYS A 128 -12.78 -14.33 -5.05
CA LYS A 128 -12.68 -13.90 -6.45
C LYS A 128 -12.43 -12.40 -6.59
N SER A 129 -13.00 -11.59 -5.69
CA SER A 129 -12.92 -10.14 -5.72
C SER A 129 -12.72 -9.56 -4.32
N PRO A 130 -11.82 -8.58 -4.15
CA PRO A 130 -11.67 -7.83 -2.90
C PRO A 130 -12.93 -7.13 -2.44
N LYS A 131 -13.89 -6.86 -3.35
CA LYS A 131 -15.15 -6.19 -3.00
C LYS A 131 -16.10 -7.08 -2.18
N GLU A 132 -15.84 -8.38 -2.09
CA GLU A 132 -16.68 -9.33 -1.35
C GLU A 132 -16.58 -9.17 0.17
N VAL A 133 -15.44 -8.68 0.64
CA VAL A 133 -15.07 -8.69 2.06
C VAL A 133 -14.26 -7.44 2.39
N LYS A 134 -14.53 -6.85 3.54
CA LYS A 134 -13.83 -5.65 4.03
C LYS A 134 -13.33 -5.82 5.46
N LYS A 135 -13.05 -7.04 5.89
CA LYS A 135 -12.49 -7.33 7.22
C LYS A 135 -11.17 -8.06 7.07
N ILE A 136 -10.30 -7.95 8.06
CA ILE A 136 -8.95 -8.53 7.99
C ILE A 136 -9.08 -10.07 8.00
N CYS A 137 -9.73 -10.68 8.98
CA CYS A 137 -9.89 -12.13 9.06
C CYS A 137 -11.03 -12.64 8.18
N ILE A 138 -10.70 -13.43 7.16
CA ILE A 138 -11.66 -14.00 6.23
C ILE A 138 -11.50 -15.53 6.13
N GLY A 139 -12.60 -16.23 5.85
CA GLY A 139 -12.57 -17.68 5.60
C GLY A 139 -13.82 -18.21 4.90
N LYS A 140 -14.14 -19.50 5.12
CA LYS A 140 -15.23 -20.23 4.43
C LYS A 140 -16.61 -19.59 4.58
N SER A 141 -16.88 -18.93 5.70
CA SER A 141 -18.14 -18.19 5.94
C SER A 141 -18.27 -16.95 5.05
N ASP A 142 -17.15 -16.40 4.61
CA ASP A 142 -17.07 -15.13 3.89
C ASP A 142 -17.03 -15.33 2.37
N ALA A 143 -16.55 -16.49 1.90
CA ALA A 143 -16.50 -16.83 0.48
C ALA A 143 -17.89 -16.72 -0.18
N ARG A 144 -17.97 -15.98 -1.30
CA ARG A 144 -19.18 -15.86 -2.12
C ARG A 144 -19.09 -16.65 -3.42
N TYR A 145 -17.92 -17.15 -3.76
CA TYR A 145 -17.66 -17.92 -4.97
C TYR A 145 -16.99 -19.26 -4.65
N MET A 146 -17.11 -20.14 -5.62
CA MET A 146 -16.36 -21.38 -5.73
C MET A 146 -15.68 -21.44 -7.10
N ILE A 147 -14.53 -22.10 -7.16
CA ILE A 147 -13.74 -22.32 -8.37
C ILE A 147 -13.70 -23.80 -8.71
N LYS A 148 -13.75 -24.14 -9.99
CA LYS A 148 -13.48 -25.51 -10.46
C LYS A 148 -12.03 -25.87 -10.16
N ASN A 149 -11.79 -27.04 -9.57
CA ASN A 149 -10.45 -27.49 -9.16
C ASN A 149 -10.01 -28.84 -9.78
N ARG A 150 -10.79 -29.37 -10.73
CA ARG A 150 -10.46 -30.57 -11.52
C ARG A 150 -10.56 -30.30 -13.01
N ASP A 151 -9.68 -30.94 -13.77
CA ASP A 151 -9.62 -30.81 -15.24
C ASP A 151 -9.58 -29.34 -15.68
N VAL A 152 -8.69 -28.59 -15.05
CA VAL A 152 -8.47 -27.15 -15.28
C VAL A 152 -7.05 -26.90 -15.81
N PRO A 153 -6.86 -25.92 -16.71
CA PRO A 153 -5.56 -25.62 -17.30
C PRO A 153 -4.68 -24.71 -16.44
N PHE A 154 -5.04 -24.50 -15.17
CA PHE A 154 -4.34 -23.61 -14.24
C PHE A 154 -4.16 -24.30 -12.89
N SER A 155 -3.17 -23.87 -12.11
CA SER A 155 -2.98 -24.35 -10.75
C SER A 155 -3.83 -23.57 -9.76
N ILE A 156 -4.44 -24.26 -8.80
CA ILE A 156 -5.04 -23.61 -7.64
C ILE A 156 -3.94 -22.98 -6.78
N LYS A 157 -4.10 -21.70 -6.41
CA LYS A 157 -3.17 -20.94 -5.57
C LYS A 157 -3.82 -20.63 -4.23
N ARG A 158 -3.04 -20.73 -3.15
CA ARG A 158 -3.45 -20.46 -1.76
C ARG A 158 -2.34 -19.68 -1.07
N ALA A 159 -2.72 -18.80 -0.16
CA ALA A 159 -1.79 -18.02 0.65
C ALA A 159 -2.45 -17.68 2.00
N THR A 160 -1.66 -17.54 3.06
CA THR A 160 -2.14 -17.10 4.38
C THR A 160 -2.64 -15.67 4.35
N LEU A 161 -1.93 -14.77 3.66
CA LEU A 161 -2.31 -13.37 3.55
C LEU A 161 -2.69 -13.03 2.11
N LEU A 162 -3.75 -12.24 1.92
CA LEU A 162 -4.22 -11.78 0.62
C LEU A 162 -4.17 -10.25 0.56
N TRP A 163 -3.34 -9.74 -0.35
CA TRP A 163 -3.21 -8.33 -0.67
C TRP A 163 -4.10 -7.97 -1.87
N PRO A 164 -5.16 -7.16 -1.69
CA PRO A 164 -5.94 -6.64 -2.80
C PRO A 164 -5.07 -5.86 -3.78
N ASP A 165 -5.17 -6.22 -5.06
CA ASP A 165 -4.35 -5.64 -6.12
C ASP A 165 -4.70 -4.17 -6.40
N LEU A 166 -6.00 -3.87 -6.53
CA LEU A 166 -6.51 -2.51 -6.72
C LEU A 166 -7.12 -1.96 -5.43
N ARG A 167 -6.74 -0.73 -5.07
CA ARG A 167 -7.28 -0.03 -3.89
C ARG A 167 -7.80 1.37 -4.20
N ASN A 168 -8.95 1.68 -3.64
CA ASN A 168 -9.49 3.05 -3.59
C ASN A 168 -9.07 3.69 -2.27
N ASP A 169 -10.02 4.03 -1.39
CA ASP A 169 -9.79 4.68 -0.10
C ASP A 169 -9.72 3.70 1.08
N ILE A 170 -9.87 2.39 0.85
CA ILE A 170 -9.76 1.35 1.90
C ILE A 170 -8.39 0.67 1.78
N HIS A 171 -7.60 0.73 2.85
CA HIS A 171 -6.35 -0.02 2.98
C HIS A 171 -6.61 -1.27 3.83
N ILE A 172 -6.41 -2.44 3.22
CA ILE A 172 -6.64 -3.73 3.87
C ILE A 172 -5.75 -4.80 3.27
N VAL A 173 -5.30 -5.71 4.13
CA VAL A 173 -4.69 -7.00 3.79
C VAL A 173 -5.41 -8.07 4.58
N HIS A 174 -5.92 -9.10 3.91
CA HIS A 174 -6.73 -10.12 4.57
C HIS A 174 -5.88 -11.26 5.12
N PHE A 175 -6.24 -11.77 6.29
CA PHE A 175 -5.82 -13.05 6.84
C PHE A 175 -6.80 -14.14 6.40
N ASN A 176 -6.39 -14.96 5.44
CA ASN A 176 -7.16 -16.06 4.87
C ASN A 176 -7.04 -17.31 5.76
N LYS A 177 -7.82 -17.33 6.85
CA LYS A 177 -7.69 -18.31 7.94
C LYS A 177 -7.85 -19.77 7.50
N ASP A 178 -8.68 -20.01 6.48
CA ASP A 178 -8.98 -21.35 5.94
C ASP A 178 -8.13 -21.67 4.69
N ARG A 179 -7.17 -20.80 4.34
CA ARG A 179 -6.30 -20.91 3.15
C ARG A 179 -7.07 -21.18 1.85
N LEU A 180 -8.19 -20.50 1.64
CA LEU A 180 -9.00 -20.66 0.43
C LEU A 180 -8.26 -20.23 -0.83
N ALA A 181 -8.71 -20.75 -1.98
CA ALA A 181 -8.20 -20.35 -3.28
C ALA A 181 -8.47 -18.86 -3.56
N PHE A 182 -7.57 -18.18 -4.28
CA PHE A 182 -7.73 -16.75 -4.58
C PHE A 182 -7.40 -16.41 -6.04
N GLU A 183 -8.15 -15.46 -6.57
CA GLU A 183 -8.05 -14.99 -7.95
C GLU A 183 -6.97 -13.89 -8.12
N HIS A 184 -6.56 -13.59 -9.35
CA HIS A 184 -5.53 -12.59 -9.68
C HIS A 184 -5.79 -11.15 -9.20
N ASN A 185 -7.01 -10.83 -8.75
CA ASN A 185 -7.35 -9.58 -8.04
C ASN A 185 -6.70 -9.49 -6.65
N PHE A 186 -6.01 -10.53 -6.21
CA PHE A 186 -5.16 -10.53 -5.02
C PHE A 186 -3.75 -11.03 -5.35
N TYR A 187 -2.77 -10.52 -4.61
CA TYR A 187 -1.49 -11.18 -4.43
C TYR A 187 -1.52 -11.99 -3.13
N GLY A 188 -0.98 -13.20 -3.17
CA GLY A 188 -0.75 -14.01 -1.98
C GLY A 188 0.56 -13.61 -1.30
N ILE A 189 0.57 -13.56 0.02
CA ILE A 189 1.78 -13.34 0.82
C ILE A 189 1.86 -14.46 1.86
N GLU A 190 3.04 -15.05 2.00
CA GLU A 190 3.40 -16.04 3.02
C GLU A 190 4.64 -15.55 3.74
N SER A 191 4.61 -15.42 5.07
CA SER A 191 5.85 -15.13 5.80
C SER A 191 6.87 -16.26 5.62
N ARG A 192 8.17 -15.93 5.64
CA ARG A 192 9.23 -16.96 5.57
C ARG A 192 9.26 -17.87 6.80
N ASN A 193 8.68 -17.40 7.90
CA ASN A 193 8.42 -18.17 9.10
C ASN A 193 6.91 -18.15 9.36
N ASP A 194 6.23 -19.28 9.25
CA ASP A 194 4.76 -19.38 9.32
C ASP A 194 4.15 -18.76 10.60
N GLN A 195 4.90 -18.77 11.71
CA GLN A 195 4.47 -18.18 12.99
C GLN A 195 4.33 -16.66 12.93
N ASP A 196 5.03 -16.00 11.99
CA ASP A 196 5.02 -14.55 11.83
C ASP A 196 3.88 -14.05 10.94
N ASN A 197 3.09 -14.93 10.31
CA ASN A 197 2.00 -14.51 9.41
C ASN A 197 1.00 -13.57 10.11
N TYR A 198 0.72 -13.80 11.39
CA TYR A 198 -0.18 -12.93 12.16
C TYR A 198 0.42 -11.55 12.39
N LYS A 199 1.69 -11.46 12.80
CA LYS A 199 2.43 -10.20 12.97
C LYS A 199 2.52 -9.44 11.64
N LEU A 200 2.90 -10.14 10.58
CA LEU A 200 3.02 -9.58 9.24
C LEU A 200 1.67 -9.02 8.75
N CYS A 201 0.56 -9.72 9.03
CA CYS A 201 -0.77 -9.23 8.71
C CYS A 201 -1.09 -7.89 9.40
N LEU A 202 -0.76 -7.78 10.69
CA LEU A 202 -0.96 -6.54 11.46
C LEU A 202 -0.11 -5.40 10.93
N ILE A 203 1.19 -5.63 10.72
CA ILE A 203 2.11 -4.62 10.16
C ILE A 203 1.59 -4.13 8.80
N LEU A 204 1.15 -5.04 7.93
CA LEU A 204 0.61 -4.70 6.61
C LEU A 204 -0.74 -3.96 6.68
N ASN A 205 -1.50 -4.07 7.78
CA ASN A 205 -2.73 -3.30 8.02
C ASN A 205 -2.50 -2.00 8.82
N SER A 206 -1.26 -1.67 9.17
CA SER A 206 -0.94 -0.39 9.81
C SER A 206 -1.08 0.81 8.86
N THR A 207 -1.20 2.00 9.44
CA THR A 207 -1.28 3.26 8.69
C THR A 207 0.07 3.58 8.04
N LEU A 208 1.18 3.07 8.60
CA LEU A 208 2.49 3.10 7.94
C LEU A 208 2.45 2.37 6.59
N SER A 209 1.84 1.19 6.55
CA SER A 209 1.68 0.43 5.29
C SER A 209 0.75 1.16 4.32
N ALA A 210 -0.31 1.80 4.80
CA ALA A 210 -1.15 2.66 3.96
C ALA A 210 -0.35 3.84 3.38
N PHE A 211 0.48 4.48 4.20
CA PHE A 211 1.35 5.58 3.79
C PHE A 211 2.33 5.17 2.69
N PHE A 212 3.06 4.08 2.89
CA PHE A 212 3.98 3.56 1.88
C PHE A 212 3.25 3.16 0.59
N PHE A 213 2.05 2.58 0.70
CA PHE A 213 1.24 2.27 -0.48
C PHE A 213 0.94 3.53 -1.29
N GLU A 214 0.48 4.61 -0.65
CA GLU A 214 0.11 5.85 -1.34
C GLU A 214 1.30 6.57 -1.98
N VAL A 215 2.48 6.53 -1.35
CA VAL A 215 3.70 7.08 -1.94
C VAL A 215 4.16 6.26 -3.16
N LEU A 216 4.06 4.94 -3.08
CA LEU A 216 4.65 4.00 -4.04
C LEU A 216 3.66 3.46 -5.08
N THR A 217 2.38 3.79 -4.98
CA THR A 217 1.37 3.26 -5.88
C THR A 217 1.50 3.82 -7.30
N ARG A 218 1.20 2.98 -8.29
CA ARG A 218 0.97 3.40 -9.67
C ARG A 218 -0.45 3.96 -9.79
N THR A 219 -0.61 5.03 -10.55
CA THR A 219 -1.91 5.64 -10.86
C THR A 219 -2.07 5.70 -12.38
N GLY A 220 -3.12 5.11 -12.94
CA GLY A 220 -3.29 5.09 -14.41
C GLY A 220 -4.48 4.30 -14.97
N LEU A 221 -5.27 3.63 -14.12
CA LEU A 221 -6.34 2.72 -14.57
C LEU A 221 -7.74 3.36 -14.62
N GLY A 222 -7.83 4.71 -14.60
CA GLY A 222 -9.09 5.43 -14.42
C GLY A 222 -9.64 5.31 -12.99
N GLY A 223 -10.54 6.23 -12.59
CA GLY A 223 -11.23 6.16 -11.28
C GLY A 223 -10.35 6.35 -10.03
N GLY A 224 -9.05 6.60 -10.19
CA GLY A 224 -8.14 6.94 -9.09
C GLY A 224 -7.57 5.75 -8.32
N ALA A 225 -7.92 4.51 -8.67
CA ALA A 225 -7.43 3.32 -7.97
C ALA A 225 -5.89 3.21 -8.03
N GLY A 226 -5.29 2.93 -6.88
CA GLY A 226 -3.88 2.60 -6.75
C GLY A 226 -3.60 1.11 -6.98
N ARG A 227 -2.42 0.79 -7.51
CA ARG A 227 -1.94 -0.58 -7.74
C ARG A 227 -0.43 -0.68 -7.46
N LEU A 228 -0.04 -1.77 -6.81
CA LEU A 228 1.34 -2.25 -6.78
C LEU A 228 1.38 -3.60 -7.51
N VAL A 229 2.15 -3.70 -8.60
CA VAL A 229 2.34 -5.01 -9.25
C VAL A 229 3.25 -5.89 -8.40
N LYS A 230 3.35 -7.19 -8.71
CA LYS A 230 4.13 -8.17 -7.93
C LYS A 230 5.54 -7.69 -7.55
N ILE A 231 6.29 -7.14 -8.51
CA ILE A 231 7.65 -6.64 -8.28
C ILE A 231 7.68 -5.40 -7.37
N ASP A 232 6.67 -4.54 -7.47
CA ASP A 232 6.50 -3.42 -6.55
C ASP A 232 6.25 -3.90 -5.12
N LEU A 233 5.44 -4.96 -4.99
CA LEU A 233 5.09 -5.55 -3.71
C LEU A 233 6.28 -6.28 -3.08
N LYS A 234 7.14 -6.93 -3.87
CA LYS A 234 8.41 -7.52 -3.39
C LYS A 234 9.30 -6.45 -2.71
N ARG A 235 9.42 -5.27 -3.32
CA ARG A 235 10.22 -4.12 -2.83
C ARG A 235 9.46 -3.22 -1.85
N PHE A 236 8.26 -3.62 -1.43
CA PHE A 236 7.44 -2.80 -0.55
C PHE A 236 8.10 -2.66 0.83
N PRO A 237 8.39 -1.44 1.31
CA PRO A 237 9.01 -1.26 2.61
C PRO A 237 8.01 -1.57 3.73
N ILE A 238 8.46 -2.32 4.72
CA ILE A 238 7.67 -2.66 5.91
C ILE A 238 8.53 -2.61 7.16
N LEU A 239 7.90 -2.42 8.32
CA LEU A 239 8.53 -2.72 9.60
C LEU A 239 8.93 -4.21 9.62
N ASN A 240 10.19 -4.49 9.93
CA ASN A 240 10.67 -5.85 10.09
C ASN A 240 9.94 -6.51 11.28
N PRO A 241 9.27 -7.67 11.08
CA PRO A 241 8.53 -8.36 12.13
C PRO A 241 9.35 -8.69 13.39
N LEU A 242 10.69 -8.70 13.31
CA LEU A 242 11.57 -8.86 14.47
C LEU A 242 11.42 -7.74 15.51
N TYR A 243 11.10 -6.52 15.10
CA TYR A 243 10.89 -5.38 16.00
C TYR A 243 9.42 -5.22 16.42
N PHE A 244 8.54 -6.11 15.95
CA PHE A 244 7.11 -6.04 16.23
C PHE A 244 6.70 -7.07 17.29
N SER A 245 6.43 -6.58 18.50
CA SER A 245 6.00 -7.39 19.64
C SER A 245 4.53 -7.12 19.94
N ILE A 246 3.72 -8.17 20.04
CA ILE A 246 2.28 -8.10 20.29
C ILE A 246 1.74 -9.32 21.03
N ASN A 247 0.61 -9.15 21.71
CA ASN A 247 -0.23 -10.26 22.13
C ASN A 247 -1.40 -10.44 21.13
N PRO A 248 -1.48 -11.56 20.39
CA PRO A 248 -2.51 -11.74 19.35
C PRO A 248 -3.98 -11.57 19.81
N LYS A 249 -4.26 -11.68 21.11
CA LYS A 249 -5.63 -11.51 21.63
C LYS A 249 -6.11 -10.05 21.59
N GLU A 250 -5.20 -9.08 21.57
CA GLU A 250 -5.49 -7.63 21.63
C GLU A 250 -6.27 -7.17 20.39
N PHE A 251 -5.97 -7.72 19.21
CA PHE A 251 -6.54 -7.25 17.95
C PHE A 251 -7.74 -8.07 17.43
N SER A 252 -8.40 -8.85 18.29
CA SER A 252 -9.53 -9.70 17.87
C SER A 252 -10.70 -8.92 17.25
N SER A 253 -11.02 -7.75 17.81
CA SER A 253 -12.05 -6.84 17.28
C SER A 253 -11.64 -6.25 15.94
N PHE A 254 -10.41 -5.71 15.85
CA PHE A 254 -9.84 -5.15 14.62
C PHE A 254 -9.81 -6.19 13.48
N PHE A 255 -9.54 -7.46 13.81
CA PHE A 255 -9.53 -8.54 12.82
C PHE A 255 -10.91 -8.86 12.24
N THR A 256 -11.99 -8.63 12.99
CA THR A 256 -13.31 -9.15 12.65
C THR A 256 -14.30 -8.09 12.18
N ARG A 257 -14.11 -6.82 12.57
CA ARG A 257 -14.94 -5.70 12.11
C ARG A 257 -14.71 -5.36 10.63
N GLU A 258 -15.64 -4.61 10.05
CA GLU A 258 -15.42 -3.94 8.77
C GLU A 258 -14.35 -2.84 8.93
N ILE A 259 -13.39 -2.84 8.01
CA ILE A 259 -12.41 -1.78 7.80
C ILE A 259 -13.05 -0.74 6.89
N LEU A 260 -13.07 0.50 7.37
CA LEU A 260 -13.67 1.64 6.71
C LEU A 260 -12.69 2.29 5.75
N SER A 261 -13.10 3.40 5.12
CA SER A 261 -12.13 4.19 4.38
C SER A 261 -11.08 4.77 5.32
N ILE A 262 -9.87 5.01 4.81
CA ILE A 262 -8.78 5.57 5.60
C ILE A 262 -9.13 6.94 6.20
N PHE A 263 -10.04 7.69 5.58
CA PHE A 263 -10.59 8.91 6.17
C PHE A 263 -11.38 8.61 7.45
N GLU A 264 -12.32 7.66 7.37
CA GLU A 264 -13.17 7.26 8.49
C GLU A 264 -12.37 6.58 9.61
N GLU A 265 -11.38 5.73 9.26
CA GLU A 265 -10.46 5.10 10.22
C GLU A 265 -9.62 6.13 11.00
N LEU A 266 -9.35 7.29 10.38
CA LEU A 266 -8.62 8.41 10.97
C LEU A 266 -9.56 9.52 11.50
N GLY A 267 -10.86 9.25 11.61
CA GLY A 267 -11.83 10.14 12.26
C GLY A 267 -12.38 11.28 11.40
N PHE A 268 -12.29 11.16 10.08
CA PHE A 268 -12.85 12.11 9.13
C PHE A 268 -14.04 11.52 8.39
N GLU A 269 -15.19 12.18 8.53
CA GLU A 269 -16.37 11.82 7.74
C GLU A 269 -16.27 12.33 6.31
N LYS A 270 -16.87 11.59 5.39
CA LYS A 270 -17.12 12.03 4.02
C LYS A 270 -18.48 12.73 3.93
N CYS A 271 -18.61 13.69 3.04
CA CYS A 271 -19.90 14.30 2.75
C CYS A 271 -20.86 13.25 2.16
N LYS A 272 -22.06 13.17 2.75
CA LYS A 272 -23.13 12.22 2.36
C LYS A 272 -24.27 12.91 1.61
N GLU A 273 -24.18 14.23 1.41
CA GLU A 273 -25.21 15.02 0.74
C GLU A 273 -25.32 14.61 -0.74
N LYS A 274 -26.54 14.33 -1.18
CA LYS A 274 -26.83 14.02 -2.58
C LYS A 274 -26.71 15.28 -3.43
N ASN A 275 -26.06 15.18 -4.59
CA ASN A 275 -25.87 16.29 -5.54
C ASN A 275 -25.08 17.48 -5.00
N CYS A 276 -24.28 17.29 -3.94
CA CYS A 276 -23.37 18.30 -3.44
C CYS A 276 -22.49 18.85 -4.57
N LYS A 277 -22.36 20.17 -4.63
CA LYS A 277 -21.63 20.88 -5.69
C LYS A 277 -20.22 21.32 -5.24
N HIS A 278 -19.80 20.92 -4.04
CA HIS A 278 -18.46 21.26 -3.55
C HIS A 278 -17.40 20.66 -4.50
N PRO A 279 -16.38 21.43 -4.93
CA PRO A 279 -15.37 20.95 -5.88
C PRO A 279 -14.60 19.73 -5.36
N GLU A 280 -14.47 19.61 -4.03
CA GLU A 280 -13.80 18.49 -3.37
C GLU A 280 -14.73 17.33 -2.96
N HIS A 281 -16.03 17.37 -3.33
CA HIS A 281 -16.99 16.36 -2.87
C HIS A 281 -16.53 14.92 -3.16
N PRO A 282 -16.59 13.94 -2.22
CA PRO A 282 -17.13 14.03 -0.86
C PRO A 282 -16.07 14.26 0.25
N TYR A 283 -14.93 14.84 -0.07
CA TYR A 283 -13.77 14.97 0.83
C TYR A 283 -13.60 16.38 1.42
N GLU A 284 -14.60 17.24 1.31
CA GLU A 284 -14.57 18.63 1.80
C GLU A 284 -14.40 18.73 3.32
N TYR A 285 -14.84 17.72 4.06
CA TYR A 285 -14.68 17.65 5.52
C TYR A 285 -13.38 16.97 5.94
N VAL A 286 -12.62 16.40 4.99
CA VAL A 286 -11.31 15.83 5.26
C VAL A 286 -10.29 16.96 5.26
N LYS A 287 -9.90 17.36 6.47
CA LYS A 287 -8.90 18.41 6.73
C LYS A 287 -7.68 17.80 7.44
N PRO A 288 -6.66 17.37 6.69
CA PRO A 288 -5.50 16.67 7.24
C PRO A 288 -4.79 17.41 8.38
N GLU A 289 -4.82 18.74 8.37
CA GLU A 289 -4.26 19.61 9.41
C GLU A 289 -4.94 19.45 10.78
N GLU A 290 -6.20 19.00 10.81
CA GLU A 290 -6.98 18.80 12.04
C GLU A 290 -6.85 17.36 12.61
N VAL A 291 -5.92 16.54 12.09
CA VAL A 291 -5.74 15.17 12.60
C VAL A 291 -5.13 15.19 14.00
N SER A 292 -5.65 14.35 14.88
CA SER A 292 -5.15 14.16 16.25
C SER A 292 -5.40 12.72 16.70
N PHE A 293 -4.70 12.28 17.75
CA PHE A 293 -4.83 10.90 18.24
C PHE A 293 -6.26 10.55 18.69
N ASP A 294 -7.00 11.51 19.27
CA ASP A 294 -8.36 11.28 19.78
C ASP A 294 -9.41 11.05 18.68
N ARG A 295 -9.11 11.43 17.43
CA ARG A 295 -10.01 11.22 16.29
C ARG A 295 -9.86 9.82 15.70
N ILE A 296 -8.70 9.21 15.85
CA ILE A 296 -8.36 7.94 15.20
C ILE A 296 -9.11 6.81 15.89
N MET A 297 -9.62 5.85 15.12
CA MET A 297 -10.30 4.69 15.68
C MET A 297 -9.39 3.99 16.72
N PRO A 298 -9.89 3.63 17.92
CA PRO A 298 -9.04 3.18 19.01
C PRO A 298 -8.16 1.97 18.66
N ASP A 299 -8.71 0.98 17.95
CA ASP A 299 -7.99 -0.24 17.56
C ASP A 299 -6.96 0.00 16.44
N ARG A 300 -7.24 0.94 15.52
CA ARG A 300 -6.31 1.45 14.53
C ARG A 300 -5.13 2.14 15.22
N ARG A 301 -5.43 3.05 16.15
CA ARG A 301 -4.43 3.81 16.92
C ARG A 301 -3.55 2.89 17.75
N GLU A 302 -4.13 1.86 18.36
CA GLU A 302 -3.40 0.86 19.15
C GLU A 302 -2.37 0.12 18.30
N LEU A 303 -2.75 -0.41 17.13
CA LEU A 303 -1.80 -1.06 16.23
C LEU A 303 -0.73 -0.08 15.74
N ASP A 304 -1.12 1.12 15.33
CA ASP A 304 -0.17 2.11 14.83
C ASP A 304 0.81 2.56 15.90
N LYS A 305 0.37 2.68 17.16
CA LYS A 305 1.24 2.99 18.28
C LYS A 305 2.39 2.00 18.36
N ILE A 306 2.08 0.70 18.33
CA ILE A 306 3.08 -0.37 18.39
C ILE A 306 4.05 -0.27 17.18
N VAL A 307 3.52 -0.04 15.97
CA VAL A 307 4.35 0.08 14.76
C VAL A 307 5.25 1.31 14.81
N PHE A 308 4.74 2.46 15.25
CA PHE A 308 5.49 3.71 15.30
C PHE A 308 6.51 3.75 16.44
N GLU A 309 6.17 3.19 17.60
CA GLU A 309 7.11 3.04 18.72
C GLU A 309 8.25 2.10 18.36
N ALA A 310 7.98 1.01 17.63
CA ALA A 310 9.02 0.12 17.10
C ALA A 310 9.98 0.82 16.12
N LEU A 311 9.56 1.93 15.49
CA LEU A 311 10.41 2.78 14.64
C LEU A 311 11.03 3.98 15.41
N GLY A 312 10.68 4.15 16.69
CA GLY A 312 11.08 5.29 17.49
C GLY A 312 10.63 6.62 16.88
N LEU A 313 9.37 6.71 16.42
CA LEU A 313 8.78 7.97 15.95
C LEU A 313 8.22 8.78 17.12
N THR A 314 8.54 10.08 17.17
CA THR A 314 7.93 11.02 18.11
C THR A 314 6.44 11.21 17.81
N GLU A 315 5.69 11.76 18.76
CA GLU A 315 4.26 12.01 18.56
C GLU A 315 3.98 12.93 17.36
N GLU A 316 4.81 13.96 17.17
CA GLU A 316 4.73 14.87 16.02
C GLU A 316 4.93 14.15 14.70
N GLU A 317 5.89 13.21 14.66
CA GLU A 317 6.14 12.38 13.48
C GLU A 317 5.00 11.43 13.20
N GLN A 318 4.39 10.84 14.23
CA GLN A 318 3.22 9.98 14.09
C GLN A 318 2.04 10.76 13.49
N ILE A 319 1.77 11.96 14.01
CA ILE A 319 0.76 12.88 13.46
C ILE A 319 1.07 13.22 12.01
N GLU A 320 2.33 13.47 11.67
CA GLU A 320 2.73 13.77 10.29
C GLU A 320 2.49 12.57 9.35
N VAL A 321 2.71 11.31 9.79
CA VAL A 321 2.33 10.13 9.00
C VAL A 321 0.83 10.10 8.73
N TYR A 322 0.00 10.34 9.75
CA TYR A 322 -1.46 10.36 9.59
C TYR A 322 -1.92 11.46 8.62
N ARG A 323 -1.40 12.68 8.79
CA ARG A 323 -1.67 13.81 7.91
C ARG A 323 -1.28 13.49 6.47
N ALA A 324 -0.07 12.99 6.27
CA ALA A 324 0.46 12.60 4.97
C ALA A 324 -0.45 11.59 4.25
N VAL A 325 -0.96 10.58 4.96
CA VAL A 325 -1.88 9.58 4.39
C VAL A 325 -3.18 10.25 3.92
N LEU A 326 -3.79 11.08 4.77
CA LEU A 326 -5.02 11.80 4.43
C LEU A 326 -4.84 12.68 3.18
N GLU A 327 -3.75 13.45 3.12
CA GLU A 327 -3.43 14.31 1.98
C GLU A 327 -3.21 13.51 0.69
N LEU A 328 -2.37 12.47 0.74
CA LEU A 328 -2.04 11.68 -0.44
C LEU A 328 -3.28 10.99 -1.02
N VAL A 329 -4.11 10.40 -0.17
CA VAL A 329 -5.34 9.70 -0.60
C VAL A 329 -6.35 10.71 -1.14
N LYS A 330 -6.59 11.82 -0.43
CA LYS A 330 -7.49 12.90 -0.87
C LYS A 330 -7.07 13.43 -2.24
N ASN A 331 -5.80 13.79 -2.40
CA ASN A 331 -5.25 14.31 -3.65
C ASN A 331 -5.38 13.30 -4.80
N ARG A 332 -5.10 12.02 -4.56
CA ARG A 332 -5.25 10.97 -5.57
C ARG A 332 -6.70 10.85 -6.06
N LEU A 333 -7.66 10.83 -5.13
CA LEU A 333 -9.06 10.63 -5.44
C LEU A 333 -9.70 11.87 -6.08
N LEU A 334 -9.33 13.08 -5.66
CA LEU A 334 -9.78 14.32 -6.30
C LEU A 334 -9.25 14.45 -7.73
N LYS A 335 -7.96 14.21 -7.92
CA LYS A 335 -7.33 14.25 -9.26
C LYS A 335 -7.98 13.28 -10.25
N ALA A 336 -8.50 12.16 -9.75
CA ALA A 336 -9.21 11.19 -10.58
C ALA A 336 -10.61 11.64 -11.03
N LYS A 337 -11.23 12.58 -10.30
CA LYS A 337 -12.52 13.19 -10.66
C LYS A 337 -12.38 14.38 -11.59
N SER A 338 -11.21 15.04 -11.58
CA SER A 338 -10.92 16.20 -12.43
C SER A 338 -10.50 15.83 -13.86
N LYS A 339 -10.50 14.54 -14.20
CA LYS A 339 -10.26 14.01 -15.55
C LYS A 339 -11.55 13.44 -16.10
#